data_AF-A0A392VCV6-F1
#
_entry.id   AF-A0A392VCV6-F1
#
_cell.length_a   1.000
_cell.length_b   1.000
_cell.length_c   1.000
_cell.angle_alpha   90.00
_cell.angle_beta   90.00
_cell.angle_gamma   90.00
#
_symmetry.space_group_name_H-M   'P 1'
#
loop_
_entity.id
_entity.type
_entity.pdbx_description
1 polymer ?
#
loop_
_entity_poly.entity_id
_entity_poly.type
_entity_poly.pdbx_seq_one_letter_code
_entity_poly.pdbx_strand_id
1 'polypeptide(L)' 'MQDYGVNISFHRAPYLVDVDVVQGKRILRLEEVDKNGDTWKNVDVLLFNTGHWWSHQGSLQG' A
#
# COMPACT_ATOMS: atom_id res chain seq x y z
N MET A 1 12.31 -15.86 -15.35
CA MET A 1 11.66 -16.14 -14.05
C MET A 1 10.91 -17.46 -14.04
N GLN A 2 10.27 -17.87 -15.15
CA GLN A 2 9.57 -19.15 -15.22
C GLN A 2 10.47 -20.38 -14.98
N ASP A 3 11.78 -20.30 -15.23
CA ASP A 3 12.70 -21.42 -15.04
C ASP A 3 12.96 -21.79 -13.56
N TYR A 4 12.64 -20.90 -12.61
CA TYR A 4 12.88 -21.11 -11.18
C TYR A 4 11.60 -21.28 -10.37
N GLY A 5 10.42 -21.27 -11.01
CA GLY A 5 9.14 -21.32 -10.30
C GLY A 5 8.85 -20.10 -9.42
N VAL A 6 9.52 -18.96 -9.66
CA VAL A 6 9.34 -17.72 -8.90
C VAL A 6 8.47 -16.74 -9.66
N ASN A 7 7.46 -16.19 -8.98
CA ASN A 7 6.66 -15.06 -9.45
C ASN A 7 7.01 -13.81 -8.64
N ILE A 8 7.23 -12.68 -9.33
CA ILE A 8 7.37 -11.37 -8.70
C ILE A 8 6.25 -10.48 -9.21
N SER A 9 5.50 -9.90 -8.27
CA SER A 9 4.40 -8.97 -8.54
C SER A 9 4.66 -7.64 -7.82
N PHE A 10 4.22 -6.54 -8.43
CA PHE A 10 4.33 -5.20 -7.86
C PHE A 10 2.96 -4.55 -7.78
N HIS A 11 2.60 -4.07 -6.59
CA HIS A 11 1.36 -3.34 -6.33
C HIS A 11 1.70 -1.96 -5.77
N ARG A 12 1.17 -0.89 -6.38
CA ARG A 12 1.36 0.47 -5.86
C ARG A 12 0.49 0.65 -4.62
N ALA A 13 1.13 0.65 -3.45
CA ALA A 13 0.51 0.92 -2.16
C ALA A 13 1.37 1.92 -1.38
N PRO A 14 1.14 3.24 -1.52
CA PRO A 14 1.92 4.26 -0.83
C PRO A 14 1.83 4.12 0.69
N TYR A 15 0.66 3.68 1.18
CA TYR A 15 0.40 3.33 2.57
C TYR A 15 -0.06 1.88 2.67
N LEU A 16 0.12 1.30 3.86
CA LEU A 16 -0.45 0.00 4.23
C LEU A 16 -1.87 0.10 4.76
N VAL A 17 -2.31 1.33 5.03
CA VAL A 17 -3.57 1.65 5.68
C VAL A 17 -4.52 2.26 4.69
N ASP A 18 -5.81 2.14 4.96
CA ASP A 18 -6.83 2.72 4.10
C ASP A 18 -6.71 4.25 4.07
N VAL A 19 -6.96 4.82 2.89
CA VAL A 19 -6.96 6.27 2.68
C VAL A 19 -8.35 6.71 2.29
N ASP A 20 -8.96 7.50 3.19
CA ASP A 20 -10.32 7.99 3.04
C ASP A 20 -10.34 9.48 2.70
N VAL A 21 -11.45 9.98 2.16
CA VAL A 21 -11.67 11.40 1.89
C VAL A 21 -12.84 11.91 2.69
N VAL A 22 -12.55 12.68 3.74
CA VAL A 22 -13.56 13.28 4.62
C VAL A 22 -13.54 14.79 4.41
N GLN A 23 -14.67 15.36 3.97
CA GLN A 23 -14.81 16.79 3.71
C GLN A 23 -13.72 17.36 2.78
N GLY A 24 -13.31 16.59 1.76
CA GLY A 24 -12.29 16.99 0.79
C GLY A 24 -10.85 16.87 1.30
N LYS A 25 -10.61 16.33 2.50
CA LYS A 25 -9.28 16.06 3.03
C LYS A 25 -9.01 14.56 3.04
N ARG A 26 -7.81 14.16 2.59
CA ARG A 26 -7.33 12.78 2.71
C ARG A 26 -6.99 12.49 4.17
N ILE A 27 -7.44 11.34 4.67
CA ILE A 27 -7.19 10.86 6.03
C ILE A 27 -6.64 9.44 5.94
N LEU A 28 -5.56 9.16 6.67
CA LEU A 28 -5.02 7.81 6.83
C LEU A 28 -5.74 7.12 8.01
N ARG A 29 -6.42 6.02 7.77
CA ARG A 29 -7.13 5.22 8.79
C ARG A 29 -6.14 4.22 9.40
N LEU A 30 -5.38 4.63 10.41
CA LEU A 30 -4.24 3.83 10.92
C LEU A 30 -4.64 2.45 11.45
N GLU A 31 -5.91 2.30 11.81
CA GLU A 31 -6.54 1.09 12.32
C GLU A 31 -7.07 0.14 11.23
N GLU A 32 -7.10 0.57 9.96
CA GLU A 32 -7.63 -0.21 8.83
C GLU A 32 -6.53 -0.49 7.80
N VAL A 33 -6.34 -1.76 7.43
CA VAL A 33 -5.47 -2.13 6.30
C VAL A 33 -6.12 -1.69 4.99
N ASP A 34 -5.30 -1.28 4.01
CA ASP A 34 -5.76 -0.93 2.66
C ASP A 34 -6.73 -1.99 2.11
N LYS A 35 -7.86 -1.53 1.55
CA LYS A 35 -8.89 -2.39 0.98
C LYS A 35 -8.38 -3.32 -0.13
N ASN A 36 -7.28 -2.97 -0.80
CA ASN A 36 -6.60 -3.80 -1.78
C ASN A 36 -5.64 -4.83 -1.17
N GLY A 37 -5.54 -4.90 0.17
CA GLY A 37 -4.63 -5.78 0.89
C GLY A 37 -4.89 -7.28 0.65
N ASP A 38 -6.08 -7.63 0.16
CA ASP A 38 -6.39 -8.99 -0.29
C ASP A 38 -5.47 -9.48 -1.41
N THR A 39 -4.94 -8.57 -2.24
CA THR A 39 -3.97 -8.90 -3.31
C THR A 39 -2.63 -9.36 -2.77
N TRP A 40 -2.34 -9.06 -1.50
CA TRP A 40 -1.09 -9.44 -0.83
C TRP A 40 -1.22 -10.77 -0.08
N LYS A 41 -2.43 -11.33 0.00
CA LYS A 41 -2.64 -12.62 0.64
C LYS A 41 -2.03 -13.73 -0.20
N ASN A 42 -1.64 -14.82 0.47
CA ASN A 42 -1.11 -16.05 -0.15
C ASN A 42 0.24 -15.87 -0.88
N VAL A 43 1.00 -14.81 -0.61
CA VAL A 43 2.40 -14.71 -1.04
C VAL A 43 3.33 -15.32 0.02
N ASP A 44 4.45 -15.89 -0.43
CA ASP A 44 5.47 -16.43 0.48
C ASP A 44 6.30 -15.31 1.15
N VAL A 45 6.54 -14.22 0.41
CA VAL A 45 7.31 -13.06 0.88
C VAL A 45 6.61 -11.78 0.45
N LEU A 46 6.44 -10.86 1.40
CA LEU A 46 5.79 -9.59 1.20
C LEU A 46 6.73 -8.45 1.63
N LEU A 47 7.06 -7.55 0.70
CA LEU A 47 7.98 -6.43 0.93
C LEU A 47 7.24 -5.11 0.72
N PHE A 48 7.12 -4.33 1.80
CA PHE A 48 6.52 -3.00 1.77
C PHE A 48 7.55 -1.91 1.99
N ASN A 49 7.39 -0.80 1.29
CA ASN A 49 8.16 0.42 1.53
C ASN A 49 7.23 1.63 1.50
N THR A 50 6.88 2.13 2.68
CA THR A 50 5.97 3.27 2.85
C THR A 50 6.64 4.51 3.42
N GLY A 51 7.90 4.42 3.84
CA GLY A 51 8.57 5.42 4.69
C GLY A 51 8.52 6.85 4.15
N HIS A 52 8.80 7.02 2.85
CA HIS A 52 8.83 8.34 2.20
C HIS A 52 7.46 9.06 2.22
N TRP A 53 6.35 8.31 2.21
CA TRP A 53 5.01 8.88 2.07
C TRP A 53 4.45 9.48 3.38
N TRP A 54 4.99 9.10 4.53
CA TRP A 54 4.49 9.57 5.84
C TRP A 54 4.75 11.06 6.10
N SER A 55 5.76 11.64 5.45
CA SER A 55 6.05 13.08 5.54
C SER A 55 5.31 13.92 4.49
N HIS A 56 4.66 13.30 3.50
CA HIS A 56 3.98 14.01 2.44
C HIS A 56 2.60 14.53 2.89
N GLN A 57 2.27 15.75 2.46
CA GLN A 57 1.00 16.40 2.74
C GLN A 57 0.40 17.01 1.47
N GLY A 58 -0.90 17.28 1.51
CA GLY A 58 -1.61 17.94 0.40
C GLY A 58 -1.51 17.12 -0.89
N SER A 59 -1.16 17.76 -2.00
CA SER A 59 -1.03 17.12 -3.32
C SER A 59 0.12 16.12 -3.43
N LEU A 60 1.04 16.10 -2.47
CA LEU A 60 2.15 15.14 -2.43
C LEU A 60 1.79 13.85 -1.68
N GLN A 61 0.67 13.83 -0.95
CA GLN A 61 0.22 12.67 -0.21
C GLN A 61 -0.17 11.56 -1.19
N GLY A 62 0.45 10.38 -1.02
CA GLY A 62 0.51 9.30 -2.02
C GLY A 62 -0.83 8.74 -2.48
#